data_AF-A0AAE1P4J9-F1
#
_entry.id   AF-A0AAE1P4J9-F1
#
_cell.length_a   1.000
_cell.length_b   1.000
_cell.length_c   1.000
_cell.angle_alpha   90.00
_cell.angle_beta   90.00
_cell.angle_gamma   90.00
#
_symmetry.space_group_name_H-M   'P 1'
#
loop_
_entity.id
_entity.type
_entity.pdbx_description
1 polymer ?
#
loop_
_entity_poly.entity_id
_entity_poly.type
_entity_poly.pdbx_seq_one_letter_code
_entity_poly.pdbx_strand_id
1 'polypeptide(L)'
;MQAKKRYLLLFSCCAFLFFGYFGYHHFKVHRQSRWHQHLSSYSEESDLLHDEDISPSPGFRTRFRTRRRSSSGGGSSRGVGGGDGTDLRGANEAVDIRSDGVETRDCRMENCFDFTLCEQGFRVYVYPVDENVPPSTSYQKVLSVIQDSGYYTSDHSKACLFVLSLDTLDRDTLSKDYVRNMPNRIQRLPLWNNGQNHIIFNLYSGTFPDYAEDLGFDVGRAILAKASIAYENFRPGFDISLPLFHKTHPERGGEDGYMDSNKFPGTKKYLLSFKGKRYVYGIGSETRNSLYHLHNERDIVLLTTCKHGDSWKEYKDERCDHDNAEYDRYILYTFLSCP
;
A
#
# COMPACT_ATOMS: atom_id res chain seq x y z
N MET A 1 49.46 -50.20 9.83
CA MET A 1 49.12 -49.28 8.73
C MET A 1 47.60 -49.08 8.50
N GLN A 2 46.70 -49.48 9.41
CA GLN A 2 45.25 -49.34 9.22
C GLN A 2 44.63 -48.05 9.79
N ALA A 3 45.27 -47.38 10.75
CA ALA A 3 44.74 -46.15 11.35
C ALA A 3 44.72 -44.97 10.36
N LYS A 4 45.76 -44.84 9.51
CA LYS A 4 45.89 -43.73 8.55
C LYS A 4 44.80 -43.72 7.47
N LYS A 5 44.21 -44.87 7.12
CA LYS A 5 43.12 -44.97 6.13
C LYS A 5 41.77 -44.48 6.68
N ARG A 6 41.53 -44.61 7.98
CA ARG A 6 40.26 -44.20 8.61
C ARG A 6 40.12 -42.68 8.71
N TYR A 7 41.22 -41.98 8.99
CA TYR A 7 41.22 -40.50 9.04
C TYR A 7 41.02 -39.86 7.66
N LEU A 8 41.59 -40.45 6.60
CA LEU A 8 41.41 -39.97 5.23
C LEU A 8 39.94 -40.02 4.77
N LEU A 9 39.23 -41.09 5.14
CA LEU A 9 37.82 -41.26 4.80
C LEU A 9 36.93 -40.28 5.58
N LEU A 10 37.27 -40.03 6.84
CA LEU A 10 36.57 -39.05 7.69
C LEU A 10 36.77 -37.61 7.21
N PHE A 11 37.99 -37.24 6.80
CA PHE A 11 38.28 -35.93 6.20
C PHE A 11 37.56 -35.76 4.85
N SER A 12 37.47 -36.80 4.03
CA SER A 12 36.73 -36.76 2.77
C SER A 12 35.22 -36.54 3.02
N CYS A 13 34.62 -37.26 3.97
CA CYS A 13 33.22 -37.05 4.36
C CYS A 13 32.97 -35.63 4.89
N CYS A 14 33.84 -35.11 5.76
CA CYS A 14 33.70 -33.75 6.28
C CYS A 14 33.82 -32.70 5.18
N ALA A 15 34.74 -32.87 4.23
CA ALA A 15 34.87 -31.98 3.08
C ALA A 15 33.61 -32.01 2.20
N PHE A 16 33.06 -33.19 1.90
CA PHE A 16 31.81 -33.32 1.13
C PHE A 16 30.61 -32.66 1.82
N LEU A 17 30.48 -32.82 3.15
CA LEU A 17 29.43 -32.15 3.92
C LEU A 17 29.60 -30.63 3.92
N PHE A 18 30.84 -30.15 4.04
CA PHE A 18 31.13 -28.71 4.02
C PHE A 18 30.83 -28.10 2.63
N PHE A 19 31.28 -28.74 1.55
CA PHE A 19 30.98 -28.29 0.18
C PHE A 19 29.49 -28.42 -0.16
N GLY A 20 28.81 -29.48 0.30
CA GLY A 20 27.38 -29.65 0.10
C GLY A 20 26.56 -28.58 0.84
N TYR A 21 26.90 -28.29 2.10
CA TYR A 21 26.21 -27.27 2.90
C TYR A 21 26.44 -25.86 2.34
N PHE A 22 27.69 -25.46 2.10
CA PHE A 22 28.00 -24.14 1.56
C PHE A 22 27.55 -23.96 0.11
N GLY A 23 27.70 -24.99 -0.73
CA GLY A 23 27.22 -24.99 -2.11
C GLY A 23 25.70 -24.87 -2.20
N TYR A 24 24.96 -25.61 -1.37
CA TYR A 24 23.50 -25.51 -1.30
C TYR A 24 23.04 -24.14 -0.79
N HIS A 25 23.68 -23.61 0.26
CA HIS A 25 23.31 -22.32 0.84
C HIS A 25 23.60 -21.16 -0.14
N HIS A 26 24.75 -21.19 -0.81
CA HIS A 26 25.12 -20.17 -1.80
C HIS A 26 24.23 -20.23 -3.06
N PHE A 27 23.89 -21.45 -3.51
CA PHE A 27 22.99 -21.63 -4.65
C PHE A 27 21.55 -21.20 -4.33
N LYS A 28 21.06 -21.45 -3.10
CA LYS A 28 19.74 -21.00 -2.66
C LYS A 28 19.64 -19.46 -2.63
N VAL A 29 20.65 -18.79 -2.10
CA VAL A 29 20.72 -17.31 -2.03
C VAL A 29 20.82 -16.69 -3.43
N HIS A 30 21.67 -17.24 -4.31
CA HIS A 30 21.81 -16.73 -5.68
C HIS A 30 20.59 -17.02 -6.56
N ARG A 31 19.88 -18.13 -6.30
CA ARG A 31 18.60 -18.40 -6.96
C ARG A 31 17.54 -17.42 -6.47
N GLN A 32 17.45 -17.10 -5.19
CA GLN A 32 16.46 -16.12 -4.70
C GLN A 32 16.67 -14.71 -5.29
N SER A 33 17.93 -14.24 -5.45
CA SER A 33 18.19 -12.89 -5.98
C SER A 33 17.86 -12.73 -7.47
N ARG A 34 18.08 -13.76 -8.30
CA ARG A 34 17.75 -13.71 -9.74
C ARG A 34 16.25 -13.66 -10.04
N TRP A 35 15.40 -14.16 -9.14
CA TRP A 35 13.95 -14.18 -9.37
C TRP A 35 13.30 -12.82 -9.14
N HIS A 36 13.91 -11.95 -8.33
CA HIS A 36 13.39 -10.61 -8.05
C HIS A 36 13.74 -9.58 -9.15
N GLN A 37 14.64 -9.89 -10.07
CA GLN A 37 15.06 -8.96 -11.13
C GLN A 37 14.11 -8.92 -12.35
N HIS A 38 13.06 -9.75 -12.38
CA HIS A 38 12.22 -9.91 -13.58
C HIS A 38 10.71 -9.96 -13.29
N LEU A 39 10.26 -9.29 -12.23
CA LEU A 39 8.83 -9.04 -12.03
C LEU A 39 8.47 -7.74 -12.75
N SER A 40 7.82 -7.86 -13.90
CA SER A 40 7.24 -6.72 -14.61
C SER A 40 6.22 -6.03 -13.70
N SER A 41 6.42 -4.75 -13.43
CA SER A 41 5.35 -3.92 -12.84
C SER A 41 4.19 -3.89 -13.83
N TYR A 42 2.96 -4.08 -13.35
CA TYR A 42 1.76 -4.02 -14.20
C TYR A 42 1.36 -2.59 -14.60
N SER A 43 2.10 -1.58 -14.13
CA SER A 43 1.97 -0.19 -14.55
C SER A 43 3.15 0.16 -15.47
N GLU A 44 2.89 0.30 -16.77
CA GLU A 44 3.90 0.74 -17.73
C GLU A 44 3.92 2.27 -17.82
N GLU A 45 5.09 2.83 -18.12
CA GLU A 45 5.31 4.27 -18.28
C GLU A 45 4.45 4.86 -19.42
N SER A 46 3.90 4.03 -20.31
CA SER A 46 2.94 4.44 -21.35
C SER A 46 1.55 4.78 -20.83
N ASP A 47 1.17 4.36 -19.62
CA ASP A 47 -0.09 4.74 -18.97
C ASP A 47 -0.04 6.20 -18.44
N LEU A 48 1.10 6.89 -18.56
CA LEU A 48 1.34 8.26 -18.09
C LEU A 48 0.60 9.37 -18.85
N LEU A 49 0.06 9.10 -20.03
CA LEU A 49 -0.34 10.16 -20.96
C LEU A 49 -1.85 10.46 -21.05
N HIS A 50 -2.70 9.77 -20.28
CA HIS A 50 -4.12 10.09 -20.22
C HIS A 50 -4.58 10.12 -18.76
N ASP A 51 -4.89 11.33 -18.26
CA ASP A 51 -6.23 11.67 -17.76
C ASP A 51 -6.19 12.92 -16.86
N GLU A 52 -6.81 14.01 -17.32
CA GLU A 52 -7.08 15.19 -16.46
C GLU A 52 -8.25 14.96 -15.48
N ASP A 53 -8.87 13.78 -15.43
CA ASP A 53 -10.16 13.57 -14.74
C ASP A 53 -10.19 12.51 -13.60
N ILE A 54 -9.04 12.03 -13.10
CA ILE A 54 -9.03 10.93 -12.11
C ILE A 54 -9.30 11.37 -10.66
N SER A 55 -9.26 12.67 -10.31
CA SER A 55 -9.44 13.01 -8.87
C SER A 55 -10.92 12.91 -8.43
N PRO A 56 -11.26 12.02 -7.45
CA PRO A 56 -12.61 11.85 -6.92
C PRO A 56 -13.01 12.92 -5.89
N SER A 57 -12.10 13.84 -5.57
CA SER A 57 -12.26 14.83 -4.49
C SER A 57 -12.65 16.21 -5.04
N PRO A 58 -13.86 16.73 -4.77
CA PRO A 58 -14.30 18.04 -5.26
C PRO A 58 -13.39 19.20 -4.85
N GLY A 59 -12.75 19.11 -3.68
CA GLY A 59 -11.89 20.17 -3.14
C GLY A 59 -10.58 20.42 -3.91
N PHE A 60 -10.10 19.44 -4.66
CA PHE A 60 -8.86 19.57 -5.44
C PHE A 60 -9.09 20.29 -6.79
N ARG A 61 -10.30 20.17 -7.36
CA ARG A 61 -10.69 20.84 -8.62
C ARG A 61 -10.64 22.36 -8.51
N THR A 62 -10.94 22.91 -7.33
CA THR A 62 -10.98 24.37 -7.09
C THR A 62 -9.59 24.99 -6.91
N ARG A 63 -8.60 24.24 -6.39
CA ARG A 63 -7.21 24.74 -6.19
C ARG A 63 -6.41 24.83 -7.48
N PHE A 64 -6.61 23.92 -8.42
CA PHE A 64 -5.85 23.93 -9.68
C PHE A 64 -6.29 25.05 -10.62
N ARG A 65 -7.58 25.39 -10.61
CA ARG A 65 -8.13 26.50 -11.42
C ARG A 65 -7.65 27.88 -10.99
N THR A 66 -7.37 28.08 -9.69
CA THR A 66 -6.85 29.35 -9.17
C THR A 66 -5.35 29.51 -9.42
N ARG A 67 -4.56 28.43 -9.40
CA ARG A 67 -3.10 28.48 -9.63
C ARG A 67 -2.72 28.73 -11.10
N ARG A 68 -3.52 28.25 -12.07
CA ARG A 68 -3.30 28.51 -13.51
C ARG A 68 -3.68 29.94 -13.95
N ARG A 69 -4.44 30.68 -13.15
CA ARG A 69 -4.89 32.05 -13.50
C ARG A 69 -3.98 33.16 -12.97
N SER A 70 -3.02 32.84 -12.11
CA SER A 70 -2.09 33.81 -11.49
C SER A 70 -0.78 34.02 -12.25
N SER A 71 -0.61 33.44 -13.45
CA SER A 71 0.63 33.55 -14.25
C SER A 71 0.43 34.13 -15.65
N SER A 72 -0.43 35.14 -15.80
CA SER A 72 -0.53 35.92 -17.05
C SER A 72 -1.01 37.35 -16.81
N GLY A 73 -0.14 38.34 -17.07
CA GLY A 73 -0.53 39.71 -17.41
C GLY A 73 -0.27 40.77 -16.34
N GLY A 74 0.80 41.55 -16.52
CA GLY A 74 1.00 42.84 -15.85
C GLY A 74 0.17 43.96 -16.48
N GLY A 75 -0.11 45.02 -15.71
CA GLY A 75 -0.75 46.24 -16.21
C GLY A 75 -1.29 47.14 -15.09
N SER A 76 -0.71 48.33 -15.00
CA SER A 76 -1.00 49.43 -14.06
C SER A 76 -2.43 49.99 -14.14
N SER A 77 -3.04 50.40 -13.00
CA SER A 77 -3.75 51.69 -12.81
C SER A 77 -4.39 51.86 -11.43
N ARG A 78 -4.43 53.14 -11.00
CA ARG A 78 -4.88 53.73 -9.71
C ARG A 78 -6.40 53.64 -9.47
N GLY A 79 -6.82 53.72 -8.20
CA GLY A 79 -8.16 54.25 -7.82
C GLY A 79 -8.76 53.83 -6.47
N VAL A 80 -8.58 54.67 -5.44
CA VAL A 80 -9.54 55.17 -4.42
C VAL A 80 -10.61 54.23 -3.80
N GLY A 81 -10.59 54.12 -2.45
CA GLY A 81 -11.76 54.42 -1.61
C GLY A 81 -12.48 53.30 -0.83
N GLY A 82 -12.20 53.22 0.48
CA GLY A 82 -13.21 53.20 1.56
C GLY A 82 -13.95 51.90 1.94
N GLY A 83 -13.89 51.55 3.24
CA GLY A 83 -15.03 50.96 3.96
C GLY A 83 -14.85 49.55 4.54
N ASP A 84 -14.42 49.50 5.80
CA ASP A 84 -14.88 48.70 6.95
C ASP A 84 -15.35 47.23 6.79
N GLY A 85 -14.88 46.37 7.71
CA GLY A 85 -15.30 44.97 7.82
C GLY A 85 -14.21 44.08 8.41
N THR A 86 -14.07 44.08 9.73
CA THR A 86 -13.25 43.13 10.48
C THR A 86 -13.73 41.69 10.26
N ASP A 87 -12.89 40.82 9.70
CA ASP A 87 -13.11 39.37 9.79
C ASP A 87 -11.78 38.65 10.11
N LEU A 88 -11.69 38.20 11.36
CA LEU A 88 -10.61 37.39 11.89
C LEU A 88 -10.78 35.95 11.39
N ARG A 89 -10.08 35.60 10.30
CA ARG A 89 -9.84 34.20 9.94
C ARG A 89 -8.35 34.00 9.73
N GLY A 90 -7.70 33.50 10.77
CA GLY A 90 -6.32 33.04 10.74
C GLY A 90 -6.16 31.96 9.66
N ALA A 91 -5.45 32.31 8.60
CA ALA A 91 -4.82 31.33 7.74
C ALA A 91 -3.75 30.64 8.57
N ASN A 92 -3.99 29.39 8.98
CA ASN A 92 -2.93 28.51 9.44
C ASN A 92 -2.05 28.20 8.22
N GLU A 93 -1.04 29.05 8.03
CA GLU A 93 0.12 28.79 7.21
C GLU A 93 0.75 27.50 7.74
N ALA A 94 0.73 26.44 6.93
CA ALA A 94 1.44 25.22 7.24
C ALA A 94 2.92 25.56 7.29
N VAL A 95 3.48 25.60 8.51
CA VAL A 95 4.91 25.79 8.72
C VAL A 95 5.61 24.54 8.22
N ASP A 96 6.10 24.64 7.00
CA ASP A 96 6.97 23.68 6.36
C ASP A 96 8.36 23.74 7.03
N ILE A 97 8.57 22.89 8.04
CA ILE A 97 9.85 22.80 8.72
C ILE A 97 10.77 21.96 7.83
N ARG A 98 11.57 22.68 7.03
CA ARG A 98 12.63 22.14 6.17
C ARG A 98 13.57 21.21 6.94
N SER A 99 13.53 19.93 6.62
CA SER A 99 14.55 18.94 6.98
C SER A 99 15.17 18.42 5.68
N ASP A 100 16.43 18.78 5.43
CA ASP A 100 17.28 18.26 4.35
C ASP A 100 16.67 18.26 2.93
N GLY A 101 15.92 19.32 2.58
CA GLY A 101 15.69 19.76 1.19
C GLY A 101 14.90 18.85 0.25
N VAL A 102 14.45 17.66 0.69
CA VAL A 102 13.67 16.73 -0.13
C VAL A 102 12.24 16.69 0.41
N GLU A 103 11.27 17.15 -0.39
CA GLU A 103 9.86 17.00 -0.07
C GLU A 103 9.47 15.52 -0.09
N THR A 104 8.55 15.10 0.78
CA THR A 104 8.06 13.71 0.89
C THR A 104 7.65 13.09 -0.46
N ARG A 105 7.16 13.91 -1.40
CA ARG A 105 6.73 13.49 -2.75
C ARG A 105 7.89 13.15 -3.69
N ASP A 106 9.06 13.73 -3.43
CA ASP A 106 10.28 13.54 -4.22
C ASP A 106 11.13 12.36 -3.73
N CYS A 107 10.67 11.67 -2.68
CA CYS A 107 11.34 10.47 -2.19
C CYS A 107 11.31 9.34 -3.21
N ARG A 108 12.50 8.77 -3.41
CA ARG A 108 12.81 7.58 -4.21
C ARG A 108 13.79 6.73 -3.41
N MET A 109 14.05 5.51 -3.89
CA MET A 109 14.94 4.59 -3.20
C MET A 109 16.35 5.19 -3.05
N GLU A 110 16.83 5.91 -4.05
CA GLU A 110 18.17 6.49 -4.10
C GLU A 110 18.41 7.69 -3.16
N ASN A 111 17.36 8.40 -2.71
CA ASN A 111 17.50 9.61 -1.90
C ASN A 111 16.86 9.54 -0.52
N CYS A 112 15.88 8.65 -0.31
CA CYS A 112 15.13 8.53 0.94
C CYS A 112 15.31 7.16 1.62
N PHE A 113 16.02 6.22 0.99
CA PHE A 113 16.37 4.93 1.58
C PHE A 113 17.90 4.77 1.67
N ASP A 114 18.39 4.45 2.86
CA ASP A 114 19.81 4.19 3.11
C ASP A 114 20.11 2.70 2.91
N PHE A 115 20.74 2.38 1.78
CA PHE A 115 21.14 1.02 1.45
C PHE A 115 22.31 0.50 2.29
N THR A 116 23.09 1.37 2.93
CA THR A 116 24.27 0.96 3.69
C THR A 116 23.90 0.08 4.90
N LEU A 117 22.72 0.33 5.48
CA LEU A 117 22.14 -0.49 6.56
C LEU A 117 21.83 -1.93 6.14
N CYS A 118 21.79 -2.21 4.85
CA CYS A 118 21.39 -3.49 4.28
C CYS A 118 22.58 -4.32 3.77
N GLU A 119 23.81 -3.79 3.82
CA GLU A 119 25.01 -4.45 3.30
C GLU A 119 25.33 -5.78 4.00
N GLN A 120 25.04 -5.87 5.30
CA GLN A 120 25.26 -7.08 6.10
C GLN A 120 24.09 -8.07 6.01
N GLY A 121 23.07 -7.76 5.21
CA GLY A 121 21.88 -8.56 4.99
C GLY A 121 20.59 -7.78 5.21
N PHE A 122 19.49 -8.31 4.68
CA PHE A 122 18.18 -7.69 4.82
C PHE A 122 17.49 -8.18 6.10
N ARG A 123 17.49 -7.33 7.13
CA ARG A 123 16.81 -7.59 8.41
C ARG A 123 15.78 -6.52 8.72
N VAL A 124 14.70 -6.92 9.38
CA VAL A 124 13.58 -6.05 9.74
C VAL A 124 13.45 -5.99 11.26
N TYR A 125 13.49 -4.77 11.81
CA TYR A 125 13.23 -4.52 13.21
C TYR A 125 11.80 -4.00 13.39
N VAL A 126 11.08 -4.59 14.35
CA VAL A 126 9.75 -4.15 14.76
C VAL A 126 9.89 -3.46 16.10
N TYR A 127 9.37 -2.23 16.21
CA TYR A 127 9.40 -1.50 17.46
C TYR A 127 8.67 -2.27 18.58
N PRO A 128 9.10 -2.13 19.85
CA PRO A 128 8.37 -2.69 20.98
C PRO A 128 6.94 -2.14 21.04
N VAL A 129 5.98 -2.98 21.43
CA VAL A 129 4.58 -2.57 21.60
C VAL A 129 4.45 -1.67 22.83
N ASP A 130 3.78 -0.52 22.68
CA ASP A 130 3.37 0.32 23.80
C ASP A 130 2.08 -0.24 24.39
N GLU A 131 2.15 -0.79 25.61
CA GLU A 131 0.98 -1.38 26.28
C GLU A 131 -0.16 -0.36 26.53
N ASN A 132 0.13 0.94 26.53
CA ASN A 132 -0.90 1.97 26.67
C ASN A 132 -1.71 2.17 25.38
N VAL A 133 -1.17 1.77 24.23
CA VAL A 133 -1.81 1.83 22.92
C VAL A 133 -1.51 0.54 22.15
N PRO A 134 -2.17 -0.56 22.54
CA PRO A 134 -1.99 -1.82 21.85
C PRO A 134 -2.50 -1.72 20.41
N PRO A 135 -1.85 -2.41 19.45
CA PRO A 135 -2.29 -2.45 18.07
C PRO A 135 -3.63 -3.19 17.92
N SER A 136 -4.38 -2.89 16.86
CA SER A 136 -5.58 -3.66 16.54
C SER A 136 -5.24 -5.11 16.24
N THR A 137 -6.24 -6.00 16.34
CA THR A 137 -6.07 -7.41 15.97
C THR A 137 -5.59 -7.57 14.52
N SER A 138 -5.96 -6.65 13.63
CA SER A 138 -5.55 -6.69 12.22
C SER A 138 -4.08 -6.30 12.06
N TYR A 139 -3.61 -5.26 12.77
CA TYR A 139 -2.21 -4.86 12.69
C TYR A 139 -1.29 -5.82 13.42
N GLN A 140 -1.76 -6.42 14.52
CA GLN A 140 -1.03 -7.47 15.22
C GLN A 140 -0.69 -8.65 14.29
N LYS A 141 -1.58 -9.02 13.36
CA LYS A 141 -1.31 -10.04 12.32
C LYS A 141 -0.20 -9.62 11.36
N VAL A 142 -0.13 -8.35 11.00
CA VAL A 142 0.95 -7.81 10.15
C VAL A 142 2.28 -7.92 10.90
N LEU A 143 2.31 -7.50 12.17
CA LEU A 143 3.51 -7.56 13.00
C LEU A 143 3.96 -9.00 13.25
N SER A 144 3.04 -9.93 13.54
CA SER A 144 3.37 -11.34 13.78
C SER A 144 3.97 -12.02 12.57
N VAL A 145 3.41 -11.80 11.36
CA VAL A 145 3.97 -12.34 10.11
C VAL A 145 5.40 -11.85 9.87
N ILE A 146 5.68 -10.58 10.18
CA ILE A 146 7.03 -10.02 10.06
C ILE A 146 7.96 -10.65 11.10
N GLN A 147 7.52 -10.75 12.36
CA GLN A 147 8.31 -11.30 13.47
C GLN A 147 8.61 -12.80 13.32
N ASP A 148 7.66 -13.56 12.77
CA ASP A 148 7.83 -14.99 12.47
C ASP A 148 8.69 -15.25 11.24
N SER A 149 8.98 -14.22 10.44
CA SER A 149 9.77 -14.34 9.23
C SER A 149 11.27 -14.51 9.51
N GLY A 150 11.99 -15.11 8.56
CA GLY A 150 13.46 -15.19 8.63
C GLY A 150 14.18 -13.84 8.52
N TYR A 151 13.46 -12.76 8.21
CA TYR A 151 14.01 -11.41 8.12
C TYR A 151 14.01 -10.67 9.46
N TYR A 152 13.22 -11.12 10.44
CA TYR A 152 13.13 -10.45 11.73
C TYR A 152 14.48 -10.40 12.47
N THR A 153 14.67 -9.31 13.21
CA THR A 153 15.74 -9.15 14.21
C THR A 153 15.20 -8.40 15.42
N SER A 154 15.59 -8.83 16.62
CA SER A 154 15.34 -8.09 17.88
C SER A 154 16.39 -7.00 18.13
N ASP A 155 17.47 -7.00 17.37
CA ASP A 155 18.58 -6.06 17.47
C ASP A 155 18.48 -5.02 16.35
N HIS A 156 18.12 -3.79 16.72
CA HIS A 156 17.92 -2.68 15.79
C HIS A 156 19.21 -2.28 15.06
N SER A 157 20.39 -2.55 15.63
CA SER A 157 21.68 -2.20 15.00
C SER A 157 21.99 -3.05 13.75
N LYS A 158 21.31 -4.18 13.61
CA LYS A 158 21.42 -5.09 12.46
C LYS A 158 20.32 -4.88 11.43
N ALA A 159 19.38 -3.97 11.70
CA ALA A 159 18.18 -3.81 10.90
C ALA A 159 18.44 -2.88 9.71
N CYS A 160 17.97 -3.32 8.55
CA CYS A 160 17.92 -2.56 7.31
C CYS A 160 16.61 -1.79 7.19
N LEU A 161 15.51 -2.36 7.70
CA LEU A 161 14.16 -1.79 7.62
C LEU A 161 13.50 -1.77 9.00
N PHE A 162 12.72 -0.72 9.26
CA PHE A 162 12.04 -0.49 10.53
C PHE A 162 10.52 -0.46 10.36
N VAL A 163 9.80 -1.15 11.25
CA VAL A 163 8.33 -1.24 11.26
C VAL A 163 7.82 -0.76 12.61
N LEU A 164 6.95 0.26 12.60
CA LEU A 164 6.35 0.78 13.82
C LEU A 164 5.40 -0.25 14.46
N SER A 165 5.37 -0.31 15.79
CA SER A 165 4.31 -1.00 16.53
C SER A 165 3.02 -0.18 16.65
N LEU A 166 3.10 1.12 16.34
CA LEU A 166 1.96 2.02 16.31
C LEU A 166 1.04 1.68 15.12
N ASP A 167 -0.22 1.38 15.42
CA ASP A 167 -1.18 1.00 14.38
C ASP A 167 -1.54 2.18 13.48
N THR A 168 -1.27 2.00 12.19
CA THR A 168 -1.53 2.95 11.11
C THR A 168 -2.45 2.39 10.04
N LEU A 169 -2.93 1.15 10.19
CA LEU A 169 -3.78 0.49 9.20
C LEU A 169 -5.08 1.24 8.97
N ASP A 170 -5.65 1.76 10.05
CA ASP A 170 -6.93 2.45 10.04
C ASP A 170 -6.76 3.90 10.50
N ARG A 171 -6.79 4.81 9.51
CA ARG A 171 -6.69 6.26 9.74
C ARG A 171 -8.04 6.96 9.61
N ASP A 172 -9.14 6.20 9.60
CA ASP A 172 -10.47 6.75 9.76
C ASP A 172 -10.68 7.21 11.21
N THR A 173 -10.92 8.52 11.42
CA THR A 173 -11.15 9.10 12.75
C THR A 173 -12.37 8.54 13.49
N LEU A 174 -13.30 7.92 12.77
CA LEU A 174 -14.49 7.25 13.32
C LEU A 174 -14.22 5.81 13.74
N SER A 175 -13.09 5.24 13.33
CA SER A 175 -12.73 3.87 13.67
C SER A 175 -12.36 3.73 15.15
N LYS A 176 -12.78 2.62 15.75
CA LYS A 176 -12.31 2.20 17.07
C LYS A 176 -10.81 1.90 17.11
N ASP A 177 -10.24 1.56 15.96
CA ASP A 177 -8.83 1.20 15.81
C ASP A 177 -7.95 2.44 15.51
N TYR A 178 -8.55 3.64 15.46
CA TYR A 178 -7.85 4.89 15.18
C TYR A 178 -6.93 5.31 16.34
N VAL A 179 -5.62 5.25 16.09
CA VAL A 179 -4.63 5.76 17.04
C VAL A 179 -4.55 7.29 17.01
N ARG A 180 -4.83 7.92 18.16
CA ARG A 180 -4.80 9.38 18.34
C ARG A 180 -3.39 9.90 18.66
N ASN A 181 -3.17 11.18 18.37
CA ASN A 181 -1.94 11.92 18.63
C ASN A 181 -0.69 11.27 18.02
N MET A 182 -0.84 10.70 16.82
CA MET A 182 0.25 10.03 16.10
C MET A 182 1.51 10.89 15.95
N PRO A 183 1.44 12.20 15.61
CA PRO A 183 2.64 13.04 15.49
C PRO A 183 3.50 13.05 16.76
N ASN A 184 2.87 13.25 17.93
CA ASN A 184 3.57 13.26 19.22
C ASN A 184 4.14 11.90 19.60
N ARG A 185 3.52 10.79 19.15
CA ARG A 185 4.01 9.44 19.41
C ARG A 185 5.25 9.14 18.58
N ILE A 186 5.20 9.45 17.30
CA ILE A 186 6.32 9.25 16.37
C ILE A 186 7.52 10.11 16.75
N GLN A 187 7.32 11.38 17.11
CA GLN A 187 8.41 12.27 17.52
C GLN A 187 9.18 11.79 18.76
N ARG A 188 8.57 10.93 19.59
CA ARG A 188 9.24 10.32 20.76
C ARG A 188 10.02 9.05 20.43
N LEU A 189 9.89 8.53 19.20
CA LEU A 189 10.60 7.34 18.78
C LEU A 189 12.04 7.71 18.41
N PRO A 190 13.04 7.21 19.16
CA PRO A 190 14.44 7.62 18.96
C PRO A 190 15.01 7.18 17.61
N LEU A 191 14.44 6.12 17.02
CA LEU A 191 14.91 5.55 15.76
C LEU A 191 14.16 6.09 14.54
N TRP A 192 13.16 6.98 14.68
CA TRP A 192 12.29 7.39 13.56
C TRP A 192 13.05 7.98 12.37
N ASN A 193 14.13 8.73 12.61
CA ASN A 193 15.00 9.31 11.59
C ASN A 193 14.25 9.93 10.39
N ASN A 194 13.23 10.73 10.70
CA ASN A 194 12.33 11.34 9.70
C ASN A 194 11.75 10.34 8.68
N GLY A 195 11.50 9.09 9.09
CA GLY A 195 10.94 8.03 8.26
C GLY A 195 11.95 7.28 7.38
N GLN A 196 13.24 7.67 7.33
CA GLN A 196 14.22 6.96 6.49
C GLN A 196 14.32 5.49 6.93
N ASN A 197 14.27 4.57 5.95
CA ASN A 197 14.23 3.11 6.15
C ASN A 197 13.03 2.60 6.98
N HIS A 198 11.96 3.39 7.11
CA HIS A 198 10.71 2.94 7.74
C HIS A 198 9.68 2.54 6.69
N ILE A 199 8.82 1.59 7.04
CA ILE A 199 7.62 1.25 6.28
C ILE A 199 6.37 1.51 7.13
N ILE A 200 5.41 2.21 6.54
CA ILE A 200 4.10 2.51 7.14
C ILE A 200 3.03 1.74 6.37
N PHE A 201 2.12 1.08 7.10
CA PHE A 201 1.03 0.32 6.50
C PHE A 201 -0.29 1.07 6.65
N ASN A 202 -1.03 1.24 5.56
CA ASN A 202 -2.38 1.81 5.61
C ASN A 202 -3.35 1.02 4.72
N LEU A 203 -4.49 0.61 5.26
CA LEU A 203 -5.53 -0.08 4.49
C LEU A 203 -6.82 0.75 4.41
N TYR A 204 -7.14 1.47 5.48
CA TYR A 204 -8.35 2.27 5.56
C TYR A 204 -7.98 3.74 5.76
N SER A 205 -8.33 4.56 4.78
CA SER A 205 -8.02 5.99 4.75
C SER A 205 -9.26 6.86 4.99
N GLY A 206 -10.29 6.33 5.65
CA GLY A 206 -11.55 7.03 5.95
C GLY A 206 -12.80 6.28 5.47
N THR A 207 -13.94 6.83 5.86
CA THR A 207 -15.27 6.38 5.46
C THR A 207 -15.98 7.52 4.74
N PHE A 208 -16.80 7.19 3.74
CA PHE A 208 -17.62 8.18 3.03
C PHE A 208 -18.40 9.09 4.00
N PRO A 209 -18.46 10.42 3.76
CA PRO A 209 -17.86 11.15 2.63
C PRO A 209 -16.40 11.58 2.85
N ASP A 210 -15.84 11.32 4.03
CA ASP A 210 -14.59 11.92 4.53
C ASP A 210 -13.37 10.98 4.32
N TYR A 211 -13.11 10.60 3.07
CA TYR A 211 -11.84 9.94 2.73
C TYR A 211 -10.68 10.94 2.82
N ALA A 212 -9.65 10.59 3.60
CA ALA A 212 -8.42 11.37 3.75
C ALA A 212 -7.29 10.68 2.98
N GLU A 213 -6.64 11.41 2.07
CA GLU A 213 -5.44 10.90 1.41
C GLU A 213 -4.23 10.89 2.34
N ASP A 214 -4.13 11.89 3.22
CA ASP A 214 -3.12 11.96 4.27
C ASP A 214 -3.47 11.06 5.45
N LEU A 215 -2.44 10.61 6.18
CA LEU A 215 -2.59 9.75 7.35
C LEU A 215 -2.85 10.54 8.65
N GLY A 216 -3.00 11.87 8.58
CA GLY A 216 -3.07 12.76 9.74
C GLY A 216 -1.76 12.94 10.50
N PHE A 217 -0.61 12.60 9.88
CA PHE A 217 0.74 12.88 10.38
C PHE A 217 1.75 12.88 9.21
N ASP A 218 2.92 13.47 9.44
CA ASP A 218 4.00 13.46 8.45
C ASP A 218 4.75 12.13 8.47
N VAL A 219 4.72 11.41 7.34
CA VAL A 219 5.43 10.15 7.13
C VAL A 219 6.91 10.36 6.77
N GLY A 220 7.31 11.59 6.45
CA GLY A 220 8.66 11.94 6.02
C GLY A 220 9.14 11.05 4.88
N ARG A 221 10.31 10.43 5.08
CA ARG A 221 11.01 9.57 4.13
C ARG A 221 10.59 8.10 4.20
N ALA A 222 9.50 7.77 4.88
CA ALA A 222 9.06 6.39 5.00
C ALA A 222 8.43 5.87 3.70
N ILE A 223 8.64 4.59 3.42
CA ILE A 223 7.93 3.85 2.39
C ILE A 223 6.48 3.69 2.84
N LEU A 224 5.54 4.02 1.96
CA LEU A 224 4.12 3.88 2.24
C LEU A 224 3.58 2.63 1.54
N ALA A 225 3.20 1.63 2.33
CA ALA A 225 2.47 0.47 1.87
C ALA A 225 0.96 0.70 2.10
N LYS A 226 0.28 1.25 1.08
CA LYS A 226 -1.09 1.78 1.19
C LYS A 226 -2.04 1.11 0.21
N ALA A 227 -3.23 0.77 0.68
CA ALA A 227 -4.36 0.43 -0.18
C ALA A 227 -5.07 1.69 -0.69
N SER A 228 -5.56 1.63 -1.93
CA SER A 228 -6.29 2.74 -2.56
C SER A 228 -5.51 4.07 -2.56
N ILE A 229 -4.18 4.01 -2.73
CA ILE A 229 -3.38 5.22 -2.91
C ILE A 229 -3.72 5.87 -4.25
N ALA A 230 -4.04 7.17 -4.24
CA ALA A 230 -4.25 7.93 -5.46
C ALA A 230 -2.96 7.96 -6.29
N TYR A 231 -3.10 7.88 -7.61
CA TYR A 231 -1.97 7.82 -8.53
C TYR A 231 -1.03 9.03 -8.36
N GLU A 232 -1.59 10.21 -8.12
CA GLU A 232 -0.87 11.48 -7.94
C GLU A 232 -0.07 11.55 -6.63
N ASN A 233 -0.30 10.62 -5.71
CA ASN A 233 0.38 10.52 -4.42
C ASN A 233 1.30 9.29 -4.34
N PHE A 234 1.10 8.30 -5.20
CA PHE A 234 1.94 7.11 -5.26
C PHE A 234 3.32 7.46 -5.79
N ARG A 235 4.39 7.05 -5.10
CA ARG A 235 5.79 7.23 -5.55
C ARG A 235 6.28 5.93 -6.22
N PRO A 236 6.33 5.85 -7.57
CA PRO A 236 6.68 4.61 -8.26
C PRO A 236 8.09 4.13 -7.89
N GLY A 237 8.22 2.82 -7.64
CA GLY A 237 9.48 2.21 -7.22
C GLY A 237 9.88 2.48 -5.76
N PHE A 238 9.12 3.29 -5.02
CA PHE A 238 9.36 3.59 -3.61
C PHE A 238 8.21 3.10 -2.73
N ASP A 239 6.97 3.45 -3.06
CA ASP A 239 5.77 3.02 -2.35
C ASP A 239 5.27 1.66 -2.81
N ILE A 240 4.44 1.03 -1.97
CA ILE A 240 3.89 -0.31 -2.21
C ILE A 240 2.36 -0.20 -2.27
N SER A 241 1.79 -0.53 -3.43
CA SER A 241 0.33 -0.65 -3.57
C SER A 241 -0.11 -1.97 -2.93
N LEU A 242 -0.96 -1.88 -1.90
CA LEU A 242 -1.53 -3.05 -1.24
C LEU A 242 -2.96 -3.30 -1.71
N PRO A 243 -3.37 -4.57 -1.88
CA PRO A 243 -4.78 -4.88 -1.98
C PRO A 243 -5.47 -4.59 -0.63
N LEU A 244 -6.72 -4.14 -0.70
CA LEU A 244 -7.51 -3.88 0.50
C LEU A 244 -7.99 -5.20 1.12
N PHE A 245 -7.44 -5.54 2.29
CA PHE A 245 -7.88 -6.70 3.06
C PHE A 245 -9.00 -6.34 4.02
N HIS A 246 -9.93 -7.26 4.26
CA HIS A 246 -10.96 -7.11 5.29
C HIS A 246 -10.37 -7.40 6.69
N LYS A 247 -10.89 -6.77 7.75
CA LYS A 247 -10.39 -6.98 9.14
C LYS A 247 -10.44 -8.44 9.61
N THR A 248 -11.36 -9.23 9.04
CA THR A 248 -11.48 -10.67 9.33
C THR A 248 -10.62 -11.56 8.44
N HIS A 249 -9.76 -10.99 7.59
CA HIS A 249 -8.85 -11.77 6.77
C HIS A 249 -7.95 -12.64 7.66
N PRO A 250 -7.78 -13.94 7.36
CA PRO A 250 -6.92 -14.82 8.16
C PRO A 250 -5.46 -14.35 8.06
N GLU A 251 -4.69 -14.57 9.12
CA GLU A 251 -3.28 -14.18 9.17
C GLU A 251 -2.41 -14.99 8.22
N ARG A 252 -2.73 -16.28 8.10
CA ARG A 252 -2.07 -17.22 7.19
C ARG A 252 -3.11 -17.79 6.24
N GLY A 253 -2.65 -18.21 5.06
CA GLY A 253 -3.49 -18.91 4.09
C GLY A 253 -4.13 -20.16 4.71
N GLY A 254 -5.23 -20.60 4.10
CA GLY A 254 -5.83 -21.91 4.39
C GLY A 254 -4.99 -23.05 3.81
N GLU A 255 -5.62 -24.16 3.48
CA GLU A 255 -4.94 -25.24 2.74
C GLU A 255 -4.23 -24.69 1.50
N ASP A 256 -3.09 -25.29 1.17
CA ASP A 256 -2.35 -24.95 -0.04
C ASP A 256 -3.33 -24.93 -1.21
N GLY A 257 -3.34 -23.83 -1.97
CA GLY A 257 -4.16 -23.77 -3.17
C GLY A 257 -3.78 -24.91 -4.11
N TYR A 258 -4.70 -25.35 -4.96
CA TYR A 258 -4.52 -26.47 -5.92
C TYR A 258 -3.38 -26.27 -6.95
N MET A 259 -2.58 -25.20 -6.84
CA MET A 259 -1.44 -24.98 -7.72
C MET A 259 -0.22 -25.77 -7.26
N ASP A 260 -0.08 -26.99 -7.78
CA ASP A 260 1.09 -27.86 -7.61
C ASP A 260 2.40 -27.26 -8.19
N SER A 261 2.31 -26.24 -9.05
CA SER A 261 3.48 -25.56 -9.60
C SER A 261 3.22 -24.10 -9.97
N ASN A 262 4.21 -23.23 -9.71
CA ASN A 262 4.26 -21.84 -10.18
C ASN A 262 4.51 -21.79 -11.70
N LYS A 263 3.51 -22.16 -12.51
CA LYS A 263 3.50 -21.83 -13.94
C LYS A 263 3.14 -20.35 -14.05
N PHE A 264 4.14 -19.50 -14.21
CA PHE A 264 3.93 -18.08 -14.50
C PHE A 264 4.39 -17.76 -15.94
N PRO A 265 3.56 -17.04 -16.74
CA PRO A 265 2.16 -16.71 -16.45
C PRO A 265 1.28 -17.97 -16.53
N GLY A 266 0.41 -18.15 -15.53
CA GLY A 266 -0.53 -19.27 -15.52
C GLY A 266 -1.57 -19.08 -16.62
N THR A 267 -2.00 -20.16 -17.26
CA THR A 267 -3.16 -20.15 -18.16
C THR A 267 -4.42 -19.90 -17.35
N LYS A 268 -4.77 -18.62 -17.14
CA LYS A 268 -6.00 -18.23 -16.45
C LYS A 268 -7.17 -18.32 -17.41
N LYS A 269 -8.28 -18.93 -16.97
CA LYS A 269 -9.55 -18.95 -17.71
C LYS A 269 -10.14 -17.54 -17.88
N TYR A 270 -10.00 -16.72 -16.84
CA TYR A 270 -10.48 -15.34 -16.81
C TYR A 270 -9.30 -14.38 -16.91
N LEU A 271 -9.35 -13.47 -17.88
CA LEU A 271 -8.44 -12.33 -18.02
C LEU A 271 -8.66 -11.35 -16.86
N LEU A 272 -9.93 -11.06 -16.54
CA LEU A 272 -10.33 -10.12 -15.49
C LEU A 272 -11.58 -10.65 -14.78
N SER A 273 -11.54 -10.66 -13.45
CA SER A 273 -12.69 -10.94 -12.61
C SER A 273 -12.85 -9.87 -11.54
N PHE A 274 -14.04 -9.28 -11.44
CA PHE A 274 -14.39 -8.31 -10.41
C PHE A 274 -15.68 -8.71 -9.72
N LYS A 275 -15.72 -8.57 -8.40
CA LYS A 275 -16.96 -8.65 -7.63
C LYS A 275 -17.04 -7.47 -6.66
N GLY A 276 -17.98 -6.54 -6.87
CA GLY A 276 -18.04 -5.32 -6.05
C GLY A 276 -19.38 -4.57 -6.08
N LYS A 277 -19.41 -3.38 -5.47
CA LYS A 277 -20.61 -2.51 -5.42
C LYS A 277 -20.62 -1.54 -6.61
N ARG A 278 -21.74 -1.45 -7.32
CA ARG A 278 -22.04 -0.43 -8.34
C ARG A 278 -22.91 0.65 -7.71
N TYR A 279 -22.48 1.90 -7.79
CA TYR A 279 -23.22 2.99 -7.17
C TYR A 279 -24.23 3.53 -8.17
N VAL A 280 -25.51 3.44 -7.85
CA VAL A 280 -26.58 3.97 -8.70
C VAL A 280 -26.81 5.48 -8.50
N TYR A 281 -26.14 6.08 -7.50
CA TYR A 281 -26.14 7.51 -7.20
C TYR A 281 -24.84 7.92 -6.51
N GLY A 282 -24.57 9.23 -6.43
CA GLY A 282 -23.41 9.78 -5.72
C GLY A 282 -22.10 9.78 -6.52
N ILE A 283 -21.01 10.20 -5.88
CA ILE A 283 -19.68 10.32 -6.51
C ILE A 283 -19.16 8.93 -6.91
N GLY A 284 -18.64 8.83 -8.14
CA GLY A 284 -18.15 7.57 -8.70
C GLY A 284 -19.24 6.64 -9.25
N SER A 285 -20.52 7.06 -9.22
CA SER A 285 -21.62 6.32 -9.84
C SER A 285 -21.44 6.16 -11.35
N GLU A 286 -21.08 7.23 -12.06
CA GLU A 286 -20.82 7.17 -13.51
C GLU A 286 -19.75 6.14 -13.87
N THR A 287 -18.55 6.23 -13.27
CA THR A 287 -17.45 5.30 -13.54
C THR A 287 -17.84 3.85 -13.24
N ARG A 288 -18.50 3.61 -12.08
CA ARG A 288 -18.92 2.25 -11.69
C ARG A 288 -20.08 1.73 -12.54
N ASN A 289 -20.93 2.62 -13.05
CA ASN A 289 -21.97 2.28 -14.00
C ASN A 289 -21.39 1.98 -15.38
N SER A 290 -20.22 2.49 -15.74
CA SER A 290 -19.58 2.12 -17.01
C SER A 290 -18.91 0.74 -16.98
N LEU A 291 -18.57 0.21 -15.79
CA LEU A 291 -17.80 -1.03 -15.67
C LEU A 291 -18.47 -2.22 -16.38
N TYR A 292 -19.79 -2.33 -16.38
CA TYR A 292 -20.44 -3.49 -16.99
C TYR A 292 -20.25 -3.59 -18.51
N HIS A 293 -19.93 -2.48 -19.19
CA HIS A 293 -19.63 -2.52 -20.62
C HIS A 293 -18.38 -3.34 -20.94
N LEU A 294 -17.51 -3.57 -19.96
CA LEU A 294 -16.35 -4.44 -20.09
C LEU A 294 -16.71 -5.93 -19.91
N HIS A 295 -17.89 -6.24 -19.34
CA HIS A 295 -18.31 -7.61 -19.10
C HIS A 295 -18.66 -8.33 -20.41
N ASN A 296 -18.01 -9.46 -20.67
CA ASN A 296 -18.21 -10.22 -21.91
C ASN A 296 -18.63 -11.68 -21.68
N GLU A 297 -18.92 -12.05 -20.43
CA GLU A 297 -19.36 -13.40 -20.01
C GLU A 297 -18.40 -14.54 -20.37
N ARG A 298 -17.18 -14.24 -20.83
CA ARG A 298 -16.23 -15.22 -21.36
C ARG A 298 -14.97 -15.26 -20.51
N ASP A 299 -14.15 -14.22 -20.59
CA ASP A 299 -12.88 -14.05 -19.90
C ASP A 299 -12.80 -12.74 -19.10
N ILE A 300 -13.77 -11.83 -19.29
CA ILE A 300 -13.95 -10.63 -18.46
C ILE A 300 -15.30 -10.72 -17.73
N VAL A 301 -15.25 -11.06 -16.45
CA VAL A 301 -16.44 -11.26 -15.60
C VAL A 301 -16.54 -10.17 -14.54
N LEU A 302 -17.57 -9.33 -14.61
CA LEU A 302 -17.79 -8.23 -13.66
C LEU A 302 -19.14 -8.40 -12.97
N LEU A 303 -19.10 -8.89 -11.75
CA LEU A 303 -20.28 -9.09 -10.91
C LEU A 303 -20.47 -7.89 -10.00
N THR A 304 -21.60 -7.21 -10.12
CA THR A 304 -21.85 -6.00 -9.35
C THR A 304 -23.15 -6.06 -8.58
N THR A 305 -23.20 -5.46 -7.39
CA THR A 305 -24.45 -5.21 -6.67
C THR A 305 -24.71 -3.72 -6.56
N CYS A 306 -25.94 -3.31 -6.85
CA CYS A 306 -26.42 -1.93 -6.66
C CYS A 306 -26.76 -1.62 -5.19
N LYS A 307 -26.70 -2.60 -4.27
CA LYS A 307 -27.00 -2.44 -2.84
C LYS A 307 -25.91 -1.62 -2.14
N HIS A 308 -25.97 -0.29 -2.27
CA HIS A 308 -25.01 0.65 -1.69
C HIS A 308 -25.68 1.84 -1.00
N GLY A 309 -25.35 2.06 0.28
CA GLY A 309 -26.02 3.07 1.11
C GLY A 309 -27.46 2.67 1.44
N ASP A 310 -28.21 3.57 2.05
CA ASP A 310 -29.60 3.31 2.46
C ASP A 310 -30.59 3.63 1.33
N SER A 311 -30.27 4.60 0.47
CA SER A 311 -31.15 5.11 -0.58
C SER A 311 -31.04 4.38 -1.92
N TRP A 312 -30.26 3.29 -2.03
CA TRP A 312 -30.09 2.59 -3.33
C TRP A 312 -31.41 2.13 -3.96
N LYS A 313 -32.43 1.84 -3.14
CA LYS A 313 -33.76 1.44 -3.62
C LYS A 313 -34.47 2.57 -4.36
N GLU A 314 -34.25 3.82 -3.94
CA GLU A 314 -34.86 5.01 -4.53
C GLU A 314 -34.24 5.34 -5.89
N TYR A 315 -32.95 5.09 -6.04
CA TYR A 315 -32.17 5.32 -7.27
C TYR A 315 -31.97 4.05 -8.10
N LYS A 316 -32.76 3.00 -7.83
CA LYS A 316 -32.65 1.72 -8.52
C LYS A 316 -32.95 1.90 -10.02
N ASP A 317 -32.02 1.46 -10.86
CA ASP A 317 -32.21 1.37 -12.31
C ASP A 317 -32.75 0.00 -12.74
N GLU A 318 -33.05 -0.13 -14.04
CA GLU A 318 -33.61 -1.34 -14.64
C GLU A 318 -32.67 -2.56 -14.55
N ARG A 319 -31.35 -2.34 -14.45
CA ARG A 319 -30.34 -3.40 -14.44
C ARG A 319 -30.07 -3.98 -13.05
N CYS A 320 -30.37 -3.22 -12.00
CA CYS A 320 -30.08 -3.55 -10.60
C CYS A 320 -30.62 -4.93 -10.14
N ASP A 321 -31.77 -5.38 -10.63
CA ASP A 321 -32.28 -6.72 -10.28
C ASP A 321 -31.43 -7.84 -10.88
N HIS A 322 -31.09 -7.71 -12.17
CA HIS A 322 -30.23 -8.66 -12.86
C HIS A 322 -28.82 -8.69 -12.24
N ASP A 323 -28.25 -7.51 -11.98
CA ASP A 323 -26.95 -7.34 -11.32
C ASP A 323 -26.91 -8.06 -9.97
N ASN A 324 -27.92 -7.86 -9.12
CA ASN A 324 -28.00 -8.51 -7.82
C ASN A 324 -28.14 -10.03 -7.92
N ALA A 325 -28.95 -10.52 -8.86
CA ALA A 325 -29.13 -11.97 -9.05
C ALA A 325 -27.80 -12.66 -9.44
N GLU A 326 -27.06 -12.09 -10.39
CA GLU A 326 -25.75 -12.60 -10.80
C GLU A 326 -24.69 -12.42 -9.70
N TYR A 327 -24.72 -11.31 -8.98
CA TYR A 327 -23.81 -11.07 -7.83
C TYR A 327 -24.02 -12.11 -6.72
N ASP A 328 -25.26 -12.42 -6.37
CA ASP A 328 -25.59 -13.34 -5.29
C ASP A 328 -25.31 -14.81 -5.68
N ARG A 329 -25.33 -15.12 -6.99
CA ARG A 329 -25.10 -16.47 -7.53
C ARG A 329 -23.67 -17.00 -7.37
N TYR A 330 -22.65 -16.16 -7.54
CA TYR A 330 -21.25 -16.62 -7.57
C TYR A 330 -20.45 -16.12 -6.37
N ILE A 331 -19.63 -16.96 -5.74
CA ILE A 331 -18.64 -16.51 -4.74
C ILE A 331 -17.33 -16.11 -5.43
N LEU A 332 -16.56 -15.17 -4.86
CA LEU A 332 -15.31 -14.66 -5.47
C LEU A 332 -14.32 -15.80 -5.80
N TYR A 333 -14.23 -16.81 -4.94
CA TYR A 333 -13.38 -17.99 -5.14
C TYR A 333 -13.68 -18.77 -6.43
N THR A 334 -14.90 -18.67 -6.97
CA THR A 334 -15.29 -19.31 -8.23
C THR A 334 -14.42 -18.87 -9.41
N PHE A 335 -13.94 -17.62 -9.39
CA PHE A 335 -13.14 -17.04 -10.48
C PHE A 335 -11.63 -17.08 -10.22
N LEU A 336 -11.23 -17.32 -8.98
CA LEU A 336 -9.82 -17.40 -8.56
C LEU A 336 -9.25 -18.83 -8.61
N SER A 337 -10.11 -19.82 -8.88
CA SER A 337 -9.69 -21.21 -9.00
C SER A 337 -8.98 -21.42 -10.34
N CYS A 338 -7.67 -21.69 -10.31
CA CYS A 338 -6.99 -22.30 -11.45
C CYS A 338 -7.55 -23.72 -11.64
N PRO A 339 -7.98 -24.11 -12.85
CA PRO A 339 -8.34 -25.50 -13.13
C PRO A 339 -7.13 -26.43 -13.05
#